data_AF-A0A7C5V4F0-F1
#
_entry.id   AF-A0A7C5V4F0-F1
#
_cell.length_a   1.000
_cell.length_b   1.000
_cell.length_c   1.000
_cell.angle_alpha   90.00
_cell.angle_beta   90.00
_cell.angle_gamma   90.00
#
_symmetry.space_group_name_H-M   'P 1'
#
loop_
_entity.id
_entity.type
_entity.pdbx_description
1 polymer ?
#
loop_
_entity_poly.entity_id
_entity_poly.type
_entity_poly.pdbx_seq_one_letter_code
_entity_poly.pdbx_strand_id
1 'polypeptide(L)'
;DRCLLLGWIEAKDLPALYRECDLGLNMDALNYETLFGTRTRLVNMMAAGLPILTTLGTELSEIIREYQLGYTVKVGDVQGYADMILHAARNTAERRTLAAKARQYALTHFSEQAVARPLLRWIQNPSRAPDNEEKIHRFPNIKNPLEAALSPLELELKTLSEIPLEELLAAHRDLRIIRNKPLVRIYRSLKRWFRTPEQ
;
A
#
# COMPACT_ATOMS: atom_id res chain seq x y z
N ASP A 1 -33.32 -18.76 -2.48
CA ASP A 1 -32.12 -17.91 -2.48
C ASP A 1 -31.05 -18.42 -1.53
N ARG A 2 -29.78 -18.33 -1.94
CA ARG A 2 -28.59 -18.72 -1.13
C ARG A 2 -27.60 -17.56 -0.92
N CYS A 3 -27.96 -16.35 -1.37
CA CYS A 3 -27.14 -15.15 -1.25
C CYS A 3 -27.97 -14.06 -0.56
N LEU A 4 -27.47 -13.56 0.56
CA LEU A 4 -28.07 -12.44 1.30
C LEU A 4 -27.14 -11.23 1.20
N LEU A 5 -27.61 -10.16 0.56
CA LEU A 5 -26.87 -8.90 0.46
C LEU A 5 -27.31 -7.96 1.59
N LEU A 6 -26.46 -7.80 2.60
CA LEU A 6 -26.76 -7.01 3.79
C LEU A 6 -26.57 -5.49 3.59
N GLY A 7 -25.91 -5.07 2.50
CA GLY A 7 -25.55 -3.68 2.27
C GLY A 7 -24.43 -3.22 3.20
N TRP A 8 -24.46 -1.93 3.56
CA TRP A 8 -23.51 -1.34 4.50
C TRP A 8 -23.82 -1.77 5.93
N ILE A 9 -22.81 -2.24 6.65
CA ILE A 9 -22.89 -2.61 8.06
C ILE A 9 -21.92 -1.72 8.83
N GLU A 10 -22.41 -1.10 9.90
CA GLU A 10 -21.58 -0.27 10.77
C GLU A 10 -20.48 -1.09 11.45
N ALA A 11 -19.31 -0.49 11.62
CA ALA A 11 -18.13 -1.20 12.13
C ALA A 11 -18.36 -1.86 13.50
N LYS A 12 -19.18 -1.25 14.35
CA LYS A 12 -19.55 -1.76 15.69
C LYS A 12 -20.38 -3.05 15.65
N ASP A 13 -21.07 -3.32 14.54
CA ASP A 13 -21.98 -4.46 14.38
C ASP A 13 -21.29 -5.66 13.70
N LEU A 14 -20.16 -5.43 13.03
CA LEU A 14 -19.35 -6.48 12.40
C LEU A 14 -18.94 -7.62 13.35
N PRO A 15 -18.54 -7.39 14.62
CA PRO A 15 -18.20 -8.48 15.52
C PRO A 15 -19.36 -9.44 15.81
N ALA A 16 -20.61 -8.94 15.81
CA ALA A 16 -21.77 -9.80 15.95
C ALA A 16 -21.99 -10.64 14.69
N LEU A 17 -21.90 -10.02 13.52
CA LEU A 17 -21.99 -10.70 12.23
C LEU A 17 -20.93 -11.80 12.08
N TYR A 18 -19.67 -11.54 12.46
CA TYR A 18 -18.61 -12.53 12.38
C TYR A 18 -18.88 -13.78 13.24
N ARG A 19 -19.60 -13.63 14.38
CA ARG A 19 -19.96 -14.77 15.23
C ARG A 19 -21.06 -15.64 14.62
N GLU A 20 -21.85 -15.11 13.71
CA GLU A 20 -22.89 -15.85 12.98
C GLU A 20 -22.34 -16.56 11.74
N CYS A 21 -21.11 -16.23 11.34
CA CYS A 21 -20.45 -16.81 10.18
C CYS A 21 -19.57 -18.00 10.55
N ASP A 22 -19.55 -19.03 9.70
CA ASP A 22 -18.67 -20.19 9.85
C ASP A 22 -17.29 -19.99 9.21
N LEU A 23 -17.18 -19.13 8.19
CA LEU A 23 -15.98 -18.92 7.40
C LEU A 23 -15.98 -17.51 6.78
N GLY A 24 -14.93 -16.73 7.03
CA GLY A 24 -14.68 -15.47 6.37
C GLY A 24 -13.97 -15.69 5.02
N LEU A 25 -14.52 -15.11 3.95
CA LEU A 25 -13.96 -15.23 2.61
C LEU A 25 -13.31 -13.91 2.19
N ASN A 26 -12.07 -13.98 1.70
CA ASN A 26 -11.41 -12.89 1.00
C ASN A 26 -10.91 -13.38 -0.36
N MET A 27 -11.19 -12.62 -1.40
CA MET A 27 -10.77 -12.94 -2.75
C MET A 27 -10.31 -11.66 -3.43
N ASP A 28 -9.05 -11.65 -3.85
CA ASP A 28 -8.40 -10.51 -4.47
C ASP A 28 -7.92 -10.88 -5.87
N ALA A 29 -7.93 -9.90 -6.77
CA ALA A 29 -7.24 -9.99 -8.05
C ALA A 29 -5.76 -9.65 -7.89
N LEU A 30 -4.91 -10.13 -8.80
CA LEU A 30 -3.50 -9.79 -8.78
C LEU A 30 -3.30 -8.39 -9.40
N ASN A 31 -3.10 -7.39 -8.55
CA ASN A 31 -2.86 -6.00 -8.93
C ASN A 31 -1.99 -5.29 -7.88
N TYR A 32 -1.63 -4.03 -8.12
CA TYR A 32 -0.79 -3.25 -7.22
C TYR A 32 -1.40 -3.04 -5.82
N GLU A 33 -2.72 -2.93 -5.71
CA GLU A 33 -3.41 -2.84 -4.42
C GLU A 33 -3.25 -4.13 -3.61
N THR A 34 -3.25 -5.30 -4.27
CA THR A 34 -2.98 -6.58 -3.63
C THR A 34 -1.51 -6.74 -3.27
N LEU A 35 -0.59 -6.30 -4.14
CA LEU A 35 0.85 -6.45 -3.89
C LEU A 35 1.37 -5.55 -2.77
N PHE A 36 0.86 -4.32 -2.68
CA PHE A 36 1.37 -3.31 -1.74
C PHE A 36 0.39 -2.98 -0.60
N GLY A 37 -0.85 -3.47 -0.67
CA GLY A 37 -1.86 -3.28 0.37
C GLY A 37 -1.92 -4.44 1.36
N THR A 38 -2.47 -4.16 2.53
CA THR A 38 -2.80 -5.17 3.54
C THR A 38 -4.31 -5.24 3.77
N ARG A 39 -4.88 -6.44 3.91
CA ARG A 39 -6.31 -6.61 4.15
C ARG A 39 -6.61 -6.63 5.63
N THR A 40 -6.68 -5.45 6.25
CA THR A 40 -7.01 -5.29 7.68
C THR A 40 -8.32 -5.97 8.08
N ARG A 41 -9.28 -6.16 7.15
CA ARG A 41 -10.47 -6.98 7.39
C ARG A 41 -10.14 -8.40 7.89
N LEU A 42 -9.07 -9.01 7.38
CA LEU A 42 -8.63 -10.34 7.79
C LEU A 42 -8.15 -10.30 9.24
N VAL A 43 -7.43 -9.25 9.66
CA VAL A 43 -7.03 -9.06 11.07
C VAL A 43 -8.27 -9.03 11.98
N ASN A 44 -9.32 -8.32 11.57
CA ASN A 44 -10.58 -8.27 12.34
C ASN A 44 -11.26 -9.64 12.44
N MET A 45 -11.30 -10.39 11.34
CA MET A 45 -11.85 -11.76 11.33
C MET A 45 -11.02 -12.70 12.23
N MET A 46 -9.69 -12.65 12.12
CA MET A 46 -8.77 -13.41 12.97
C MET A 46 -8.98 -13.06 14.44
N ALA A 47 -9.00 -11.77 14.79
CA ALA A 47 -9.22 -11.30 16.15
C ALA A 47 -10.60 -11.71 16.70
N ALA A 48 -11.62 -11.82 15.84
CA ALA A 48 -12.93 -12.35 16.20
C ALA A 48 -12.95 -13.88 16.39
N GLY A 49 -11.90 -14.60 15.95
CA GLY A 49 -11.88 -16.06 15.92
C GLY A 49 -12.75 -16.64 14.79
N LEU A 50 -12.99 -15.88 13.73
CA LEU A 50 -13.62 -16.36 12.50
C LEU A 50 -12.55 -17.04 11.65
N PRO A 51 -12.68 -18.35 11.33
CA PRO A 51 -11.81 -19.00 10.35
C PRO A 51 -11.82 -18.24 9.02
N ILE A 52 -10.69 -18.20 8.32
CA ILE A 52 -10.56 -17.43 7.08
C ILE A 52 -10.08 -18.29 5.90
N LEU A 53 -10.58 -17.98 4.71
CA LEU A 53 -10.07 -18.42 3.42
C LEU A 53 -9.73 -17.18 2.58
N THR A 54 -8.47 -17.04 2.18
CA THR A 54 -8.01 -15.92 1.36
C THR A 54 -7.26 -16.35 0.11
N THR A 55 -7.30 -15.55 -0.95
CA THR A 55 -6.32 -15.65 -2.03
C THR A 55 -4.94 -15.20 -1.56
N LEU A 56 -3.87 -15.80 -2.10
CA LEU A 56 -2.47 -15.45 -1.87
C LEU A 56 -2.05 -14.27 -2.76
N GLY A 57 -1.65 -13.16 -2.14
CA GLY A 57 -1.11 -12.00 -2.85
C GLY A 57 -0.75 -10.79 -1.99
N THR A 58 -1.32 -10.67 -0.78
CA THR A 58 -0.93 -9.64 0.19
C THR A 58 0.08 -10.18 1.19
N GLU A 59 0.86 -9.30 1.82
CA GLU A 59 1.74 -9.65 2.95
C GLU A 59 0.98 -10.43 4.04
N LEU A 60 -0.22 -9.99 4.41
CA LEU A 60 -1.03 -10.69 5.42
C LEU A 60 -1.44 -12.10 4.97
N SER A 61 -1.74 -12.32 3.69
CA SER A 61 -2.04 -13.67 3.18
C SER A 61 -0.83 -14.61 3.21
N GLU A 62 0.38 -14.06 3.06
CA GLU A 62 1.63 -14.81 3.21
C GLU A 62 1.84 -15.21 4.67
N ILE A 63 1.61 -14.30 5.62
CA ILE A 63 1.62 -14.57 7.07
C ILE A 63 0.61 -15.68 7.41
N ILE A 64 -0.61 -15.60 6.89
CA ILE A 64 -1.65 -16.60 7.13
C ILE A 64 -1.20 -17.99 6.66
N ARG A 65 -0.55 -18.08 5.50
CA ARG A 65 -0.01 -19.32 4.95
C ARG A 65 1.14 -19.85 5.81
N GLU A 66 2.12 -19.01 6.09
CA GLU A 66 3.37 -19.38 6.79
C GLU A 66 3.08 -19.89 8.20
N TYR A 67 2.22 -19.21 8.94
CA TYR A 67 1.88 -19.57 10.32
C TYR A 67 0.65 -20.48 10.43
N GLN A 68 0.11 -20.97 9.31
CA GLN A 68 -1.06 -21.86 9.25
C GLN A 68 -2.25 -21.31 10.05
N LEU A 69 -2.62 -20.05 9.76
CA LEU A 69 -3.66 -19.31 10.47
C LEU A 69 -5.02 -19.35 9.75
N GLY A 70 -5.09 -20.05 8.61
CA GLY A 70 -6.27 -20.12 7.78
C GLY A 70 -5.97 -20.83 6.48
N TYR A 71 -6.95 -20.84 5.60
CA TYR A 71 -6.82 -21.43 4.27
C TYR A 71 -6.34 -20.39 3.27
N THR A 72 -5.46 -20.80 2.37
CA THR A 72 -4.95 -19.93 1.31
C THR A 72 -4.99 -20.61 -0.03
N VAL A 73 -5.47 -19.91 -1.06
CA VAL A 73 -5.59 -20.41 -2.43
C VAL A 73 -4.90 -19.45 -3.39
N LYS A 74 -4.38 -19.94 -4.52
CA LYS A 74 -3.74 -19.09 -5.53
C LYS A 74 -4.76 -18.14 -6.18
N VAL A 75 -4.36 -16.90 -6.45
CA VAL A 75 -5.20 -15.99 -7.25
C VAL A 75 -5.51 -16.61 -8.62
N GLY A 76 -6.78 -16.56 -9.01
CA GLY A 76 -7.27 -17.11 -10.27
C GLY A 76 -7.61 -18.62 -10.22
N ASP A 77 -7.30 -19.32 -9.13
CA ASP A 77 -7.68 -20.72 -8.95
C ASP A 77 -9.11 -20.84 -8.40
N VAL A 78 -10.09 -20.70 -9.32
CA VAL A 78 -11.51 -20.74 -9.00
C VAL A 78 -11.92 -22.09 -8.42
N GLN A 79 -11.42 -23.19 -9.01
CA GLN A 79 -11.78 -24.53 -8.56
C GLN A 79 -11.18 -24.83 -7.18
N GLY A 80 -9.91 -24.50 -6.97
CA GLY A 80 -9.27 -24.64 -5.65
C GLY A 80 -9.96 -23.83 -4.56
N TYR A 81 -10.49 -22.64 -4.90
CA TYR A 81 -11.25 -21.84 -3.95
C TYR A 81 -12.57 -22.50 -3.57
N ALA A 82 -13.32 -23.01 -4.56
CA ALA A 82 -14.57 -23.73 -4.32
C ALA A 82 -14.35 -25.03 -3.52
N ASP A 83 -13.33 -25.80 -3.88
CA ASP A 83 -12.96 -27.05 -3.19
C ASP A 83 -12.58 -26.78 -1.73
N MET A 84 -11.87 -25.67 -1.48
CA MET A 84 -11.47 -25.28 -0.13
C MET A 84 -12.66 -24.85 0.73
N ILE A 85 -13.68 -24.19 0.16
CA ILE A 85 -14.94 -23.90 0.86
C ILE A 85 -15.61 -25.22 1.29
N LEU A 86 -15.70 -26.20 0.39
CA LEU A 86 -16.29 -27.51 0.70
C LEU A 86 -15.48 -28.27 1.76
N HIS A 87 -14.15 -28.21 1.67
CA HIS A 87 -13.25 -28.79 2.66
C HIS A 87 -13.47 -28.16 4.04
N ALA A 88 -13.46 -26.82 4.15
CA ALA A 88 -13.69 -26.12 5.39
C ALA A 88 -15.09 -26.39 5.99
N ALA A 89 -16.11 -26.55 5.15
CA ALA A 89 -17.46 -26.90 5.58
C ALA A 89 -17.51 -28.32 6.19
N ARG A 90 -16.75 -29.27 5.66
CA ARG A 90 -16.70 -30.67 6.12
C ARG A 90 -15.79 -30.88 7.33
N ASN A 91 -14.78 -30.03 7.53
CA ASN A 91 -13.73 -30.22 8.53
C ASN A 91 -13.83 -29.24 9.71
N THR A 92 -14.91 -29.34 10.50
CA THR A 92 -15.19 -28.41 11.61
C THR A 92 -14.07 -28.35 12.67
N ALA A 93 -13.41 -29.47 12.99
CA ALA A 93 -12.34 -29.51 13.99
C ALA A 93 -11.09 -28.74 13.54
N GLU A 94 -10.69 -28.93 12.28
CA GLU A 94 -9.60 -28.18 11.65
C GLU A 94 -9.94 -26.69 11.62
N ARG A 95 -11.15 -26.35 11.14
CA ARG A 95 -11.67 -24.98 11.07
C ARG A 95 -11.58 -24.26 12.41
N ARG A 96 -12.00 -24.89 13.51
CA ARG A 96 -11.90 -24.35 14.88
C ARG A 96 -10.45 -24.19 15.34
N THR A 97 -9.58 -25.14 15.00
CA THR A 97 -8.16 -25.08 15.34
C THR A 97 -7.47 -23.90 14.66
N LEU A 98 -7.72 -23.70 13.36
CA LEU A 98 -7.18 -22.57 12.59
C LEU A 98 -7.68 -21.24 13.16
N ALA A 99 -8.98 -21.13 13.45
CA ALA A 99 -9.54 -19.93 14.09
C ALA A 99 -8.89 -19.58 15.43
N ALA A 100 -8.68 -20.58 16.29
CA ALA A 100 -8.03 -20.37 17.58
C ALA A 100 -6.57 -19.88 17.41
N LYS A 101 -5.81 -20.51 16.50
CA LYS A 101 -4.45 -20.08 16.15
C LYS A 101 -4.43 -18.65 15.60
N ALA A 102 -5.31 -18.35 14.66
CA ALA A 102 -5.44 -17.05 14.03
C ALA A 102 -5.74 -15.94 15.04
N ARG A 103 -6.70 -16.20 15.94
CA ARG A 103 -7.04 -15.28 17.03
C ARG A 103 -5.88 -15.03 17.95
N GLN A 104 -5.20 -16.09 18.39
CA GLN A 104 -4.03 -15.96 19.25
C GLN A 104 -2.93 -15.14 18.58
N TYR A 105 -2.68 -15.39 17.30
CA TYR A 105 -1.69 -14.66 16.52
C TYR A 105 -2.06 -13.16 16.41
N ALA A 106 -3.32 -12.84 16.05
CA ALA A 106 -3.78 -11.47 15.92
C ALA A 106 -3.68 -10.70 17.25
N LEU A 107 -4.10 -11.28 18.37
CA LEU A 107 -3.99 -10.64 19.68
C LEU A 107 -2.54 -10.41 20.12
N THR A 108 -1.63 -11.30 19.71
CA THR A 108 -0.20 -11.22 20.08
C THR A 108 0.57 -10.23 19.20
N HIS A 109 0.32 -10.24 17.89
CA HIS A 109 1.16 -9.54 16.91
C HIS A 109 0.50 -8.30 16.31
N PHE A 110 -0.84 -8.24 16.29
CA PHE A 110 -1.62 -7.17 15.64
C PHE A 110 -2.50 -6.37 16.61
N SER A 111 -2.32 -6.57 17.92
CA SER A 111 -2.94 -5.68 18.92
C SER A 111 -2.38 -4.28 18.83
N GLU A 112 -3.17 -3.29 19.26
CA GLU A 112 -2.78 -1.88 19.31
C GLU A 112 -1.42 -1.69 20.00
N GLN A 113 -1.19 -2.39 21.12
CA GLN A 113 0.07 -2.34 21.85
C GLN A 113 1.23 -2.96 21.06
N ALA A 114 0.99 -4.05 20.33
CA ALA A 114 2.02 -4.71 19.54
C ALA A 114 2.43 -3.83 18.35
N VAL A 115 1.47 -3.30 17.60
CA VAL A 115 1.72 -2.49 16.39
C VAL A 115 2.27 -1.10 16.73
N ALA A 116 1.90 -0.52 17.87
CA ALA A 116 2.44 0.78 18.31
C ALA A 116 3.86 0.67 18.91
N ARG A 117 4.29 -0.52 19.35
CA ARG A 117 5.58 -0.70 20.06
C ARG A 117 6.81 -0.17 19.30
N PRO A 118 6.98 -0.40 17.99
CA PRO A 118 8.11 0.17 17.25
C PRO A 118 8.10 1.70 17.26
N LEU A 119 6.92 2.31 17.07
CA LEU A 119 6.76 3.76 17.09
C LEU A 119 7.05 4.33 18.48
N LEU A 120 6.52 3.71 19.54
CA LEU A 120 6.78 4.13 20.92
C LEU A 120 8.26 4.05 21.28
N ARG A 121 8.98 3.01 20.81
CA ARG A 121 10.44 2.91 20.98
C ARG A 121 11.18 4.02 20.25
N TRP A 122 10.77 4.36 19.02
CA TRP A 122 11.38 5.46 18.28
C TRP A 122 11.14 6.82 18.95
N ILE A 123 9.94 7.06 19.48
CA ILE A 123 9.60 8.31 20.19
C ILE A 123 10.48 8.53 21.44
N GLN A 124 11.00 7.48 22.07
CA GLN A 124 11.88 7.61 23.24
C GLN A 124 13.26 8.18 22.89
N ASN A 125 13.73 8.02 21.65
CA ASN A 125 14.98 8.57 21.17
C ASN A 125 14.91 8.81 19.66
N PRO A 126 14.17 9.85 19.21
CA PRO A 126 13.94 10.08 17.79
C PRO A 126 15.26 10.51 17.13
N SER A 127 15.60 9.85 16.03
CA SER A 127 16.70 10.25 15.16
C SER A 127 16.16 10.87 13.88
N ARG A 128 16.99 11.69 13.22
CA ARG A 128 16.68 12.13 11.86
C ARG A 128 16.76 10.94 10.92
N ALA A 129 16.03 11.02 9.82
CA ALA A 129 16.19 10.09 8.73
C ALA A 129 17.58 10.31 8.07
N PRO A 130 18.28 9.25 7.62
CA PRO A 130 19.65 9.37 7.11
C PRO A 130 19.79 10.32 5.91
N ASP A 131 18.76 10.42 5.07
CA ASP A 131 18.68 11.37 3.95
C ASP A 131 18.65 12.82 4.45
N ASN A 132 17.94 13.11 5.54
CA ASN A 132 17.96 14.44 6.15
C ASN A 132 19.33 14.79 6.74
N GLU A 133 20.04 13.82 7.31
CA GLU A 133 21.41 14.03 7.80
C GLU A 133 22.37 14.33 6.64
N GLU A 134 22.27 13.58 5.54
CA GLU A 134 23.08 13.80 4.34
C GLU A 134 22.80 15.18 3.70
N LYS A 135 21.54 15.63 3.70
CA LYS A 135 21.18 16.97 3.21
C LYS A 135 21.84 18.07 4.02
N ILE A 136 21.82 17.96 5.35
CA ILE A 136 22.46 18.94 6.23
C ILE A 136 23.98 18.95 6.00
N HIS A 137 24.58 17.78 5.79
CA HIS A 137 26.01 17.65 5.52
C HIS A 137 26.41 18.28 4.18
N ARG A 138 25.69 17.99 3.09
CA ARG A 138 25.98 18.53 1.74
C ARG A 138 25.63 20.01 1.59
N PHE A 139 24.62 20.47 2.30
CA PHE A 139 24.08 21.82 2.18
C PHE A 139 24.05 22.51 3.55
N PRO A 140 25.21 22.89 4.14
CA PRO A 140 25.31 23.33 5.52
C PRO A 140 24.54 24.64 5.85
N ASN A 141 24.10 25.37 4.83
CA ASN A 141 23.39 26.65 4.98
C ASN A 141 21.85 26.51 4.95
N ILE A 142 21.29 25.32 4.73
CA ILE A 142 19.84 25.13 4.71
C ILE A 142 19.29 25.11 6.14
N LYS A 143 18.10 25.69 6.34
CA LYS A 143 17.44 25.67 7.65
C LYS A 143 16.52 24.46 7.81
N ASN A 144 15.99 23.96 6.70
CA ASN A 144 15.12 22.80 6.64
C ASN A 144 15.66 21.81 5.60
N PRO A 145 15.86 20.52 5.96
CA PRO A 145 16.22 19.49 4.98
C PRO A 145 15.28 19.40 3.77
N LEU A 146 14.01 19.81 3.88
CA LEU A 146 13.07 19.86 2.76
C LEU A 146 13.46 20.88 1.67
N GLU A 147 14.36 21.82 1.96
CA GLU A 147 14.88 22.80 0.99
C GLU A 147 15.88 22.16 0.01
N ALA A 148 16.45 21.01 0.35
CA ALA A 148 17.43 20.31 -0.45
C ALA A 148 16.88 19.01 -1.05
N ALA A 149 17.28 18.74 -2.28
CA ALA A 149 16.99 17.50 -2.99
C ALA A 149 18.29 16.68 -3.12
N LEU A 150 18.24 15.40 -2.74
CA LEU A 150 19.35 14.47 -2.97
C LEU A 150 19.24 13.72 -4.31
N SER A 151 18.06 13.72 -4.90
CA SER A 151 17.75 12.99 -6.14
C SER A 151 16.97 13.87 -7.13
N PRO A 152 17.01 13.55 -8.45
CA PRO A 152 16.17 14.23 -9.44
C PRO A 152 14.68 14.17 -9.10
N LEU A 153 14.21 13.05 -8.54
CA LEU A 153 12.81 12.87 -8.14
C LEU A 153 12.41 13.84 -7.02
N GLU A 154 13.27 14.03 -6.02
CA GLU A 154 13.04 15.01 -4.96
C GLU A 154 13.03 16.45 -5.49
N LEU A 155 13.88 16.75 -6.47
CA LEU A 155 13.90 18.06 -7.11
C LEU A 155 12.60 18.31 -7.89
N GLU A 156 12.11 17.31 -8.63
CA GLU A 156 10.82 17.36 -9.32
C GLU A 156 9.67 17.54 -8.33
N LEU A 157 9.61 16.73 -7.27
CA LEU A 157 8.60 16.83 -6.22
C LEU A 157 8.59 18.21 -5.57
N LYS A 158 9.78 18.74 -5.24
CA LYS A 158 9.95 20.09 -4.68
C LYS A 158 9.40 21.15 -5.64
N THR A 159 9.76 21.05 -6.93
CA THR A 159 9.27 21.98 -7.97
C THR A 159 7.74 21.95 -8.07
N LEU A 160 7.14 20.76 -8.03
CA LEU A 160 5.69 20.58 -8.05
C LEU A 160 5.01 21.08 -6.76
N SER A 161 5.71 21.06 -5.62
CA SER A 161 5.18 21.58 -4.35
C SER A 161 5.24 23.10 -4.24
N GLU A 162 6.18 23.74 -4.94
CA GLU A 162 6.38 25.19 -4.94
C GLU A 162 5.56 25.91 -6.01
N ILE A 163 5.27 25.24 -7.13
CA ILE A 163 4.53 25.82 -8.26
C ILE A 163 3.24 25.02 -8.50
N PRO A 164 2.06 25.66 -8.46
CA PRO A 164 0.80 24.99 -8.77
C PRO A 164 0.84 24.30 -10.13
N LEU A 165 0.28 23.09 -10.20
CA LEU A 165 0.27 22.30 -11.44
C LEU A 165 -0.42 23.06 -12.58
N GLU A 166 -1.46 23.84 -12.27
CA GLU A 166 -2.20 24.66 -13.23
C GLU A 166 -1.31 25.72 -13.87
N GLU A 167 -0.44 26.36 -13.09
CA GLU A 167 0.52 27.36 -13.59
C GLU A 167 1.59 26.71 -14.46
N LEU A 168 2.10 25.54 -14.06
CA LEU A 168 3.03 24.76 -14.87
C LEU A 168 2.41 24.33 -16.21
N LEU A 169 1.15 23.90 -16.20
CA LEU A 169 0.40 23.53 -17.40
C LEU A 169 0.18 24.74 -18.32
N ALA A 170 -0.13 25.91 -17.76
CA ALA A 170 -0.27 27.15 -18.53
C ALA A 170 1.07 27.57 -19.17
N ALA A 171 2.15 27.63 -18.38
CA ALA A 171 3.49 27.94 -18.84
C ALA A 171 3.97 26.95 -19.93
N HIS A 172 3.64 25.66 -19.79
CA HIS A 172 3.95 24.65 -20.81
C HIS A 172 3.21 24.91 -22.13
N ARG A 173 1.93 25.29 -22.09
CA ARG A 173 1.16 25.68 -23.29
C ARG A 173 1.78 26.88 -23.97
N ASP A 174 2.08 27.93 -23.22
CA ASP A 174 2.68 29.17 -23.73
C ASP A 174 4.04 28.90 -24.37
N LEU A 175 4.89 28.13 -23.70
CA LEU A 175 6.18 27.70 -24.23
C LEU A 175 6.03 26.89 -25.52
N ARG A 176 5.00 26.06 -25.65
CA ARG A 176 4.70 25.31 -26.89
C ARG A 176 4.31 26.25 -28.03
N ILE A 177 3.47 27.25 -27.74
CA ILE A 177 3.07 28.29 -28.71
C ILE A 177 4.31 29.07 -29.18
N ILE A 178 5.15 29.52 -28.24
CA ILE A 178 6.38 30.27 -28.54
C ILE A 178 7.33 29.43 -29.39
N ARG A 179 7.54 28.15 -29.05
CA ARG A 179 8.41 27.24 -29.82
C ARG A 179 7.92 27.00 -31.24
N ASN A 180 6.62 27.11 -31.49
CA ASN A 180 6.04 26.93 -32.82
C ASN A 180 6.13 28.19 -33.69
N LYS A 181 6.53 29.35 -33.14
CA LYS A 181 6.72 30.57 -33.94
C LYS A 181 7.88 30.41 -34.95
N PRO A 182 7.72 30.85 -36.21
CA PRO A 182 8.73 30.64 -37.27
C PRO A 182 10.11 31.18 -36.90
N LEU A 183 10.15 32.39 -36.34
CA LEU A 183 11.39 33.06 -35.93
C LEU A 183 12.13 32.28 -34.84
N VAL A 184 11.42 31.69 -33.87
CA VAL A 184 12.02 30.90 -32.79
C VAL A 184 12.55 29.57 -33.32
N ARG A 185 11.87 28.94 -34.28
CA ARG A 185 12.35 27.73 -34.95
C ARG A 185 13.62 28.00 -35.74
N ILE A 186 13.65 29.08 -36.53
CA ILE A 186 14.84 29.50 -37.30
C ILE A 186 16.00 29.80 -36.36
N TYR A 187 15.77 30.60 -35.31
CA TYR A 187 16.78 30.91 -34.29
C TYR A 187 17.33 29.66 -33.62
N ARG A 188 16.49 28.67 -33.27
CA ARG A 188 16.94 27.41 -32.67
C ARG A 188 17.72 26.53 -33.63
N SER A 189 17.33 26.48 -34.90
CA SER A 189 18.06 25.75 -35.94
C SER A 189 19.46 26.35 -36.14
N LEU A 190 19.56 27.68 -36.19
CA LEU A 190 20.84 28.39 -36.25
C LEU A 190 21.67 28.15 -34.98
N LYS A 191 21.08 28.29 -33.79
CA LYS A 191 21.77 28.06 -32.51
C LYS A 191 22.26 26.61 -32.34
N ARG A 192 21.58 25.62 -32.93
CA ARG A 192 22.05 24.23 -32.99
C ARG A 192 23.31 24.07 -33.85
N TRP A 193 23.45 24.84 -34.92
CA TRP A 193 24.66 24.88 -35.76
C TRP A 193 25.85 25.55 -35.07
N PHE A 194 25.60 26.45 -34.11
CA PHE A 194 26.65 27.12 -33.32
C PHE A 194 26.93 26.45 -31.97
N ARG A 195 26.31 25.30 -31.65
CA ARG A 195 26.68 24.50 -30.48
C ARG A 195 27.84 23.57 -30.86
N THR A 196 29.04 23.88 -30.39
CA THR A 196 30.16 22.95 -30.38
C THR A 196 29.80 21.67 -29.59
N PRO A 197 30.22 20.49 -30.07
CA PRO A 197 29.94 19.22 -29.39
C PRO A 197 30.90 19.05 -28.22
N GLU A 198 30.67 19.73 -27.11
CA GLU A 198 31.18 19.38 -25.77
C GLU A 198 30.70 20.44 -24.77
N GLN A 199 29.70 20.07 -23.97
CA GLN A 199 29.40 20.50 -22.60
C GLN A 199 28.14 19.77 -22.13
#